data_AF-A0A9D2UBG1-F1
#
_entry.id   AF-A0A9D2UBG1-F1
#
_cell.length_a   1.000
_cell.length_b   1.000
_cell.length_c   1.000
_cell.angle_alpha   90.00
_cell.angle_beta   90.00
_cell.angle_gamma   90.00
#
_symmetry.space_group_name_H-M   'P 1'
#
loop_
_entity.id
_entity.type
_entity.pdbx_description
1 polymer ?
#
loop_
_entity_poly.entity_id
_entity_poly.type
_entity_poly.pdbx_seq_one_letter_code
_entity_poly.pdbx_strand_id
1 'polypeptide(L)'
;MDFLGDIFSHLPAEPGAAGAQDLVFSVGGSEYAIPNPQGLDSATFTGEDGVTTVSDLDGDGHVDYVSNVSYDGKWTAWRPDGVAEVTETGHQMGELVEGVAESTPDEVSKTWDAGRWECVDRGEWG
;
A
#
# COMPACT_ATOMS: atom_id res chain seq x y z
N MET A 1 -6.61 12.28 11.76
CA MET A 1 -5.29 11.69 12.01
C MET A 1 -5.16 10.63 10.96
N ASP A 2 -4.44 11.00 9.93
CA ASP A 2 -4.38 10.30 8.65
C ASP A 2 -3.28 9.26 8.86
N PHE A 3 -3.68 8.03 9.19
CA PHE A 3 -2.78 6.95 9.68
C PHE A 3 -1.60 6.66 8.74
N LEU A 4 -1.81 6.89 7.45
CA LEU A 4 -0.75 6.90 6.46
C LEU A 4 0.36 7.92 6.79
N GLY A 5 0.02 9.12 7.27
CA GLY A 5 0.99 10.13 7.73
C GLY A 5 1.90 9.66 8.88
N ASP A 6 1.40 8.81 9.78
CA ASP A 6 2.21 8.19 10.84
C ASP A 6 3.11 7.09 10.25
N ILE A 7 2.62 6.20 9.38
CA ILE A 7 3.47 5.23 8.68
C ILE A 7 4.58 5.95 7.87
N PHE A 8 4.24 7.06 7.21
CA PHE A 8 5.18 7.83 6.39
C PHE A 8 6.23 8.58 7.18
N SER A 9 5.93 8.97 8.42
CA SER A 9 6.90 9.67 9.27
C SER A 9 8.12 8.81 9.59
N HIS A 10 8.01 7.49 9.42
CA HIS A 10 9.06 6.53 9.78
C HIS A 10 9.67 5.79 8.59
N LEU A 11 9.11 5.94 7.38
CA LEU A 11 9.78 5.45 6.18
C LEU A 11 10.99 6.34 5.88
N PRO A 12 12.14 5.77 5.48
CA PRO A 12 13.29 6.55 5.01
C PRO A 12 13.03 7.08 3.59
N ALA A 13 11.87 7.70 3.38
CA ALA A 13 11.39 8.14 2.08
C ALA A 13 11.92 9.56 1.82
N GLU A 14 12.73 9.73 0.77
CA GLU A 14 13.28 11.03 0.40
C GLU A 14 12.44 11.65 -0.74
N PRO A 15 12.02 12.93 -0.63
CA PRO A 15 11.33 13.59 -1.72
C PRO A 15 12.30 13.81 -2.89
N GLY A 16 11.95 13.37 -4.10
CA GLY A 16 12.76 13.58 -5.30
C GLY A 16 12.87 12.35 -6.20
N ALA A 17 13.78 12.43 -7.18
CA ALA A 17 13.97 11.37 -8.16
C ALA A 17 14.56 10.12 -7.50
N ALA A 18 13.84 9.00 -7.61
CA ALA A 18 14.31 7.68 -7.21
C ALA A 18 15.58 7.29 -7.99
N GLY A 19 16.54 6.69 -7.28
CA GLY A 19 17.64 5.99 -7.93
C GLY A 19 17.11 4.78 -8.71
N ALA A 20 17.93 4.23 -9.62
CA ALA A 20 17.54 3.10 -10.48
C ALA A 20 17.16 1.80 -9.73
N GLN A 21 17.33 1.76 -8.41
CA GLN A 21 17.09 0.60 -7.56
C GLN A 21 16.03 0.90 -6.49
N ASP A 22 15.64 2.17 -6.33
CA ASP A 22 14.72 2.61 -5.29
C ASP A 22 13.28 2.34 -5.71
N LEU A 23 12.42 2.12 -4.73
CA LEU A 23 10.98 2.00 -4.95
C LEU A 23 10.35 3.40 -4.93
N VAL A 24 9.46 3.68 -5.88
CA VAL A 24 8.74 4.95 -5.96
C VAL A 24 7.44 4.84 -5.22
N PHE A 25 7.31 5.61 -4.14
CA PHE A 25 6.08 5.69 -3.39
C PHE A 25 5.35 6.99 -3.71
N SER A 26 4.10 6.88 -4.18
CA SER A 26 3.28 8.03 -4.56
C SER A 26 2.17 8.27 -3.55
N VAL A 27 2.11 9.43 -2.91
CA VAL A 27 0.99 9.80 -2.02
C VAL A 27 0.63 11.27 -2.15
N GLY A 28 -0.67 11.56 -2.22
CA GLY A 28 -1.17 12.93 -2.25
C GLY A 28 -0.65 13.75 -3.44
N GLY A 29 -0.25 13.09 -4.53
CA GLY A 29 0.36 13.70 -5.72
C GLY A 29 1.85 13.99 -5.61
N SER A 30 2.51 13.57 -4.52
CA SER A 30 3.96 13.65 -4.33
C SER A 30 4.60 12.27 -4.48
N GLU A 31 5.79 12.22 -5.06
CA GLU A 31 6.60 11.02 -5.19
C GLU A 31 7.77 11.05 -4.20
N TYR A 32 8.04 9.89 -3.61
CA TYR A 32 9.12 9.68 -2.67
C TYR A 32 9.93 8.45 -3.07
N ALA A 33 11.25 8.58 -2.99
CA ALA A 33 12.16 7.47 -3.20
C ALA A 33 12.33 6.70 -1.89
N ILE A 34 12.03 5.40 -1.92
CA ILE A 34 12.28 4.48 -0.82
C ILE A 34 13.58 3.71 -1.14
N PRO A 35 14.63 3.85 -0.32
CA PRO A 35 15.90 3.16 -0.51
C PRO A 35 15.73 1.65 -0.58
N ASN A 36 16.17 1.09 -1.70
CA ASN A 36 16.13 -0.36 -1.93
C ASN A 36 17.44 -0.81 -2.59
N PRO A 37 18.56 -0.83 -1.84
CA PRO A 37 19.91 -1.06 -2.38
C PRO A 37 20.14 -2.47 -2.92
N GLN A 38 19.16 -3.36 -2.82
CA GLN A 38 19.20 -4.70 -3.39
C GLN A 38 18.39 -4.79 -4.69
N GLY A 39 17.64 -3.74 -5.07
CA GLY A 39 16.78 -3.73 -6.25
C GLY A 39 15.74 -4.84 -6.24
N LEU A 40 15.19 -5.15 -5.05
CA LEU A 40 14.15 -6.18 -4.88
C LEU A 40 12.76 -5.55 -5.01
N ASP A 41 11.75 -6.37 -5.29
CA ASP A 41 10.36 -5.89 -5.42
C ASP A 41 9.73 -5.52 -4.05
N SER A 42 10.51 -5.51 -2.97
CA SER A 42 10.02 -5.15 -1.65
C SER A 42 11.12 -4.64 -0.73
N ALA A 43 10.72 -3.79 0.22
CA ALA A 43 11.58 -3.30 1.28
C ALA A 43 10.84 -3.36 2.63
N THR A 44 11.59 -3.68 3.70
CA THR A 44 11.04 -3.76 5.06
C THR A 44 11.84 -2.84 5.97
N PHE A 45 11.11 -2.05 6.75
CA PHE A 45 11.64 -1.05 7.67
C PHE A 45 11.12 -1.33 9.08
N THR A 46 12.00 -1.19 10.04
CA THR A 46 11.67 -1.29 11.47
C THR A 46 11.79 0.10 12.07
N GLY A 47 10.73 0.58 12.71
CA GLY A 47 10.68 1.84 13.44
C GLY A 47 10.37 1.65 14.92
N GLU A 48 10.14 2.76 15.62
CA GLU A 48 9.69 2.78 17.01
C GLU A 48 8.26 2.24 17.15
N ASP A 49 7.46 2.41 16.11
CA ASP A 49 6.03 2.08 16.11
C ASP A 49 5.73 0.67 15.56
N GLY A 50 6.71 0.00 14.95
CA GLY A 50 6.53 -1.34 14.42
C GLY A 50 7.38 -1.68 13.20
N VAL A 51 6.84 -2.56 12.37
CA VAL A 51 7.45 -3.02 11.11
C VAL A 51 6.55 -2.60 9.96
N THR A 52 7.14 -1.90 8.98
CA THR A 52 6.47 -1.52 7.73
C THR A 52 7.13 -2.24 6.57
N THR A 53 6.32 -2.87 5.74
CA THR A 53 6.75 -3.47 4.47
C THR A 53 6.06 -2.75 3.33
N VAL A 54 6.84 -2.41 2.31
CA VAL A 54 6.37 -1.88 1.03
C VAL A 54 6.71 -2.88 -0.07
N SER A 55 5.84 -3.02 -1.07
CA SER A 55 6.04 -3.96 -2.17
C SER A 55 5.57 -3.37 -3.49
N ASP A 56 6.39 -3.57 -4.50
CA ASP A 56 6.07 -3.51 -5.92
C ASP A 56 5.63 -4.92 -6.33
N LEU A 57 4.39 -5.08 -6.80
CA LEU A 57 3.81 -6.38 -7.13
C LEU A 57 3.83 -6.67 -8.63
N ASP A 58 4.02 -5.65 -9.46
CA ASP A 58 4.00 -5.77 -10.93
C ASP A 58 5.35 -5.52 -11.61
N GLY A 59 6.34 -5.01 -10.88
CA GLY A 59 7.72 -4.79 -11.30
C GLY A 59 7.96 -3.47 -12.02
N ASP A 60 7.04 -2.51 -11.94
CA ASP A 60 7.18 -1.18 -12.57
C ASP A 60 8.05 -0.21 -11.75
N GLY A 61 8.46 -0.61 -10.55
CA GLY A 61 9.26 0.17 -9.61
C GLY A 61 8.42 1.07 -8.70
N HIS A 62 7.10 1.08 -8.82
CA HIS A 62 6.18 1.79 -7.94
C HIS A 62 5.64 0.86 -6.85
N VAL A 63 5.35 1.45 -5.69
CA VAL A 63 4.77 0.69 -4.58
C VAL A 63 3.28 0.47 -4.81
N ASP A 64 2.86 -0.78 -4.80
CA ASP A 64 1.47 -1.22 -4.91
C ASP A 64 0.84 -1.59 -3.57
N TYR A 65 1.67 -1.98 -2.61
CA TYR A 65 1.20 -2.52 -1.34
C TYR A 65 2.03 -2.01 -0.17
N VAL A 66 1.34 -1.60 0.89
CA VAL A 66 1.96 -1.23 2.16
C VAL A 66 1.28 -1.98 3.28
N SER A 67 2.06 -2.67 4.10
CA SER A 67 1.58 -3.27 5.35
C SER A 67 2.37 -2.74 6.53
N ASN A 68 1.67 -2.46 7.63
CA ASN A 68 2.30 -2.09 8.89
C ASN A 68 1.78 -3.01 10.00
N VAL A 69 2.69 -3.47 10.85
CA VAL A 69 2.39 -4.20 12.08
C VAL A 69 3.02 -3.44 13.24
N SER A 70 2.18 -2.97 14.16
CA SER A 70 2.64 -2.26 15.35
C SER A 70 2.96 -3.20 16.50
N TYR A 71 3.83 -2.76 17.42
CA TYR A 71 4.24 -3.59 18.56
C TYR A 71 3.11 -3.84 19.58
N ASP A 72 2.04 -3.03 19.57
CA ASP A 72 0.84 -3.28 20.36
C ASP A 72 -0.10 -4.31 19.72
N GLY A 73 0.32 -4.96 18.63
CA GLY A 73 -0.42 -6.05 18.00
C GLY A 73 -1.45 -5.57 16.98
N LYS A 74 -1.54 -4.28 16.68
CA LYS A 74 -2.36 -3.78 15.58
C LYS A 74 -1.66 -3.95 14.25
N TRP A 75 -2.44 -4.06 13.20
CA TRP A 75 -1.90 -4.12 11.84
C TRP A 75 -2.87 -3.50 10.85
N THR A 76 -2.31 -3.04 9.73
CA THR A 76 -3.06 -2.47 8.62
C THR A 76 -2.40 -2.81 7.30
N ALA A 77 -3.18 -2.78 6.23
CA ALA A 77 -2.73 -2.98 4.87
C ALA A 77 -3.43 -2.00 3.92
N TRP A 78 -2.70 -1.54 2.92
CA TRP A 78 -3.09 -0.43 2.05
C TRP A 78 -2.72 -0.70 0.59
N ARG A 79 -3.53 -0.18 -0.34
CA ARG A 79 -3.31 -0.20 -1.79
C ARG A 79 -3.63 1.17 -2.40
N PRO A 80 -3.05 1.53 -3.56
CA PRO A 80 -3.41 2.77 -4.22
C PRO A 80 -4.86 2.70 -4.71
N ASP A 81 -5.64 3.74 -4.41
CA ASP A 81 -7.02 3.91 -4.84
C ASP A 81 -7.06 4.06 -6.37
N GLY A 82 -7.72 3.11 -7.03
CA GLY A 82 -8.08 3.22 -8.44
C GLY A 82 -6.90 3.29 -9.42
N VAL A 83 -5.81 2.55 -9.21
CA VAL A 83 -5.02 2.07 -10.37
C VAL A 83 -5.79 0.87 -10.92
N ALA A 84 -6.82 1.19 -11.71
CA ALA A 84 -7.48 0.22 -12.54
C ALA A 84 -6.40 -0.52 -13.34
N GLU A 85 -6.43 -1.86 -13.30
CA GLU A 85 -5.72 -2.71 -14.23
C GLU A 85 -5.84 -2.07 -15.63
N VAL A 86 -4.75 -1.51 -16.15
CA VAL A 86 -4.68 -1.21 -17.58
C VAL A 86 -4.46 -2.55 -18.26
N THR A 87 -5.50 -3.38 -18.27
CA THR A 87 -5.59 -4.55 -19.15
C THR A 87 -5.71 -4.02 -20.57
N GLU A 88 -4.57 -3.92 -21.21
CA GLU A 88 -4.47 -3.76 -22.64
C GLU A 88 -5.26 -4.90 -23.31
N THR A 89 -6.16 -4.54 -24.24
CA THR A 89 -6.91 -5.40 -25.18
C THR A 89 -8.09 -6.25 -24.66
N GLY A 90 -9.25 -5.60 -24.55
CA GLY A 90 -10.47 -5.95 -25.30
C GLY A 90 -10.91 -7.42 -25.37
N HIS A 91 -11.72 -7.86 -24.41
CA HIS A 91 -12.91 -8.65 -24.71
C HIS A 91 -13.97 -8.44 -23.63
N GLN A 92 -15.00 -7.67 -23.98
CA GLN A 92 -16.26 -7.64 -23.28
C GLN A 92 -16.85 -9.06 -23.34
N MET A 93 -16.93 -9.76 -22.22
CA MET A 93 -17.92 -10.82 -21.97
C MET A 93 -18.21 -10.84 -20.47
N GLY A 94 -19.44 -10.44 -20.12
CA GLY A 94 -19.91 -10.55 -18.77
C GLY A 94 -20.10 -12.01 -18.38
N GLU A 95 -19.66 -12.34 -17.17
CA GLU A 95 -20.32 -13.35 -16.34
C GLU A 95 -20.00 -13.01 -14.88
N LEU A 96 -21.06 -12.64 -14.17
CA LEU A 96 -21.07 -12.46 -12.73
C LEU A 96 -20.88 -13.84 -12.09
N VAL A 97 -19.74 -14.07 -11.43
CA VAL A 97 -19.59 -15.20 -10.51
C VAL A 97 -19.52 -14.66 -9.08
N GLU A 98 -20.70 -14.65 -8.44
CA GLU A 98 -20.80 -14.64 -6.98
C GLU A 98 -20.11 -15.91 -6.43
N GLY A 99 -19.15 -15.71 -5.54
CA GLY A 99 -18.39 -16.77 -4.90
C GLY A 99 -17.75 -16.25 -3.62
N VAL A 100 -18.58 -16.10 -2.60
CA VAL A 100 -18.28 -15.68 -1.22
C VAL A 100 -17.01 -16.29 -0.64
N ALA A 101 -16.10 -15.42 -0.17
CA ALA A 101 -15.40 -15.60 1.09
C ALA A 101 -15.63 -14.35 1.93
N GLU A 102 -16.69 -14.45 2.73
CA GLU A 102 -17.18 -13.55 3.76
C GLU A 102 -16.15 -13.42 4.89
N SER A 103 -15.62 -12.21 5.10
CA SER A 103 -15.43 -11.55 6.40
C SER A 103 -14.68 -10.23 6.21
N THR A 104 -15.30 -9.29 5.50
CA THR A 104 -14.96 -7.86 5.62
C THR A 104 -16.21 -7.22 6.21
N PRO A 105 -16.17 -6.59 7.40
CA PRO A 105 -17.38 -6.01 7.97
C PRO A 105 -17.96 -4.95 7.04
N ASP A 106 -19.19 -5.20 6.59
CA ASP A 106 -20.12 -4.21 6.06
C ASP A 106 -20.31 -3.06 7.05
N GLU A 107 -19.48 -2.02 6.98
CA GLU A 107 -19.77 -0.72 7.57
C GLU A 107 -19.38 0.38 6.57
N VAL A 108 -20.29 0.56 5.61
CA VAL A 108 -20.38 1.72 4.71
C VAL A 108 -20.50 2.99 5.56
N SER A 109 -19.38 3.59 5.98
CA SER A 109 -19.20 5.03 6.32
C SER A 109 -17.95 5.33 7.17
N LYS A 110 -16.79 4.78 6.79
CA LYS A 110 -15.50 5.33 7.21
C LYS A 110 -14.70 5.53 5.93
N THR A 111 -14.56 6.77 5.48
CA THR A 111 -13.70 7.11 4.33
C THR A 111 -12.27 6.82 4.73
N TRP A 112 -11.71 5.72 4.21
CA TRP A 112 -10.34 5.25 4.45
C TRP A 112 -9.39 5.73 3.35
N ASP A 113 -9.70 6.88 2.75
CA ASP A 113 -8.94 7.49 1.68
C ASP A 113 -7.83 8.37 2.26
N ALA A 114 -6.59 8.00 2.00
CA ALA A 114 -5.44 8.80 2.39
C ALA A 114 -4.57 9.07 1.16
N GLY A 115 -4.86 10.18 0.47
CA GLY A 115 -4.02 10.68 -0.61
C GLY A 115 -3.83 9.68 -1.76
N ARG A 116 -4.94 9.15 -2.32
CA ARG A 116 -4.98 8.11 -3.38
C ARG A 116 -4.58 6.71 -2.91
N TRP A 117 -4.76 6.40 -1.63
CA TRP A 117 -4.63 5.05 -1.09
C TRP A 117 -5.86 4.69 -0.27
N GLU A 118 -6.27 3.43 -0.36
CA GLU A 118 -7.34 2.84 0.43
C GLU A 118 -6.77 1.80 1.41
N CYS A 119 -7.35 1.75 2.62
CA CYS A 119 -7.06 0.67 3.57
C CYS A 119 -7.86 -0.57 3.17
N VAL A 120 -7.16 -1.62 2.74
CA VAL A 120 -7.78 -2.87 2.27
C VAL A 120 -7.99 -3.87 3.39
N ASP A 121 -7.22 -3.79 4.47
CA ASP A 121 -7.36 -4.68 5.62
C ASP A 121 -6.76 -4.09 6.90
N ARG A 122 -7.29 -4.48 8.06
CA ARG A 122 -6.77 -4.08 9.38
C ARG A 122 -7.29 -4.95 10.51
N GLY A 123 -6.50 -5.06 11.58
CA GLY A 123 -6.91 -5.80 12.76
C GLY A 123 -6.00 -5.58 13.96
N GLU A 124 -6.25 -6.39 14.99
CA GLU A 124 -5.48 -6.43 16.23
C GLU A 124 -5.36 -7.90 16.66
N TRP A 125 -4.18 -8.29 17.11
CA TRP A 125 -3.96 -9.58 17.75
C TRP A 125 -4.30 -9.45 19.24
N GLY A 126 -5.37 -10.12 19.68
CA GLY A 126 -5.84 -10.10 21.08
C GLY A 126 -7.14 -10.85 21.29
#